data_AF-A0A7Z9XZK1-F1
#
_entry.id   AF-A0A7Z9XZK1-F1
#
_cell.length_a   1.000
_cell.length_b   1.000
_cell.length_c   1.000
_cell.angle_alpha   90.00
_cell.angle_beta   90.00
_cell.angle_gamma   90.00
#
_symmetry.space_group_name_H-M   'P 1'
#
loop_
_entity.id
_entity.type
_entity.pdbx_description
1 polymer ?
#
loop_
_entity_poly.entity_id
_entity_poly.type
_entity_poly.pdbx_seq_one_letter_code
_entity_poly.pdbx_strand_id
1 'polypeptide(L)'
;MKKFLSFSCLMSFFIISITAYGDSLITFNASIKREINISTWKSIRDSRLEKQDEDFSCGSASVATILRSFYGVDVYEKDILDEIERIGDDGTASFSDLEQAVKKYGFKGVGLSVSFEKLKSIKIPAIVYLRYRGDDHFSVIRGISKSGIVWLGDPSWGNRKFSEHQFK
;
A
#
# COMPACT_ATOMS: atom_id res chain seq x y z
N MET A 1 -49.69 -29.66 13.45
CA MET A 1 -50.12 -30.34 14.69
C MET A 1 -49.83 -29.43 15.87
N LYS A 2 -50.88 -29.01 16.58
CA LYS A 2 -50.84 -28.16 17.77
C LYS A 2 -50.38 -28.99 18.97
N LYS A 3 -49.46 -28.47 19.81
CA LYS A 3 -49.43 -28.78 21.25
C LYS A 3 -49.02 -27.54 22.04
N PHE A 4 -50.01 -26.96 22.70
CA PHE A 4 -49.88 -26.09 23.87
C PHE A 4 -49.33 -26.92 25.03
N LEU A 5 -48.45 -26.35 25.86
CA LEU A 5 -48.46 -26.65 27.29
C LEU A 5 -48.04 -25.40 28.09
N SER A 6 -48.83 -25.19 29.14
CA SER A 6 -48.93 -24.02 30.01
C SER A 6 -48.42 -24.38 31.42
N PHE A 7 -48.38 -23.38 32.31
CA PHE A 7 -48.09 -23.40 33.75
C PHE A 7 -46.61 -23.52 34.14
N SER A 8 -46.08 -22.83 35.15
CA SER A 8 -46.73 -22.29 36.35
C SER A 8 -46.01 -21.05 36.88
N CYS A 9 -46.79 -20.06 37.28
CA CYS A 9 -46.38 -18.95 38.16
C CYS A 9 -46.11 -19.53 39.57
N LEU A 10 -44.95 -19.24 40.15
CA LEU A 10 -44.74 -19.29 41.60
C LEU A 10 -44.17 -17.94 42.03
N MET A 11 -45.06 -17.07 42.48
CA MET A 11 -44.73 -15.92 43.33
C MET A 11 -44.35 -16.45 44.71
N SER A 12 -43.09 -16.31 45.10
CA SER A 12 -42.70 -16.37 46.50
C SER A 12 -41.98 -15.08 46.85
N PHE A 13 -42.71 -14.17 47.51
CA PHE A 13 -42.16 -13.02 48.19
C PHE A 13 -41.55 -13.53 49.50
N PHE A 14 -40.24 -13.36 49.66
CA PHE A 14 -39.57 -13.37 50.96
C PHE A 14 -38.84 -12.04 51.11
N ILE A 15 -39.38 -11.18 51.98
CA ILE A 15 -38.70 -9.99 52.52
C ILE A 15 -37.98 -10.44 53.79
N ILE A 16 -36.77 -9.89 54.05
CA ILE A 16 -36.03 -9.70 55.33
C ILE A 16 -34.54 -9.62 54.94
N SER A 17 -33.67 -8.68 55.34
CA SER A 17 -33.71 -7.43 56.09
C SER A 17 -32.41 -6.68 55.75
N ILE A 18 -32.40 -5.36 55.92
CA ILE A 18 -31.22 -4.49 55.68
C ILE A 18 -30.21 -4.63 56.82
N THR A 19 -28.94 -4.85 56.49
CA THR A 19 -27.79 -4.48 57.36
C THR A 19 -26.74 -3.77 56.52
N ALA A 20 -26.26 -2.65 57.06
CA ALA A 20 -25.48 -1.62 56.38
C ALA A 20 -23.96 -1.85 56.35
N TYR A 21 -23.31 -0.94 55.63
CA TYR A 21 -21.90 -0.52 55.66
C TYR A 21 -20.87 -1.22 54.76
N GLY A 22 -20.19 -0.38 53.97
CA GLY A 22 -18.86 -0.64 53.42
C GLY A 22 -18.67 0.05 52.08
N ASP A 23 -17.97 1.19 52.07
CA ASP A 23 -17.49 1.88 50.86
C ASP A 23 -16.78 0.89 49.93
N SER A 24 -17.43 0.46 48.86
CA SER A 24 -16.73 -0.09 47.71
C SER A 24 -16.32 1.08 46.83
N LEU A 25 -15.10 1.56 47.08
CA LEU A 25 -14.31 2.36 46.15
C LEU A 25 -14.53 1.81 44.73
N ILE A 26 -15.14 2.60 43.86
CA ILE A 26 -15.03 2.36 42.42
C ILE A 26 -13.57 2.65 42.09
N THR A 27 -12.72 1.63 42.15
CA THR A 27 -11.43 1.67 41.47
C THR A 27 -11.74 1.70 39.99
N PHE A 28 -11.85 2.92 39.46
CA PHE A 28 -11.90 3.16 38.02
C PHE A 28 -10.50 2.90 37.42
N ASN A 29 -10.00 1.67 37.56
CA ASN A 29 -8.92 1.16 36.73
C ASN A 29 -9.54 0.62 35.43
N ALA A 30 -10.34 1.47 34.78
CA ALA A 30 -10.51 1.35 33.34
C ALA A 30 -9.19 1.79 32.74
N SER A 31 -8.21 0.89 32.72
CA SER A 31 -7.09 1.00 31.80
C SER A 31 -7.70 0.95 30.41
N ILE A 32 -7.98 2.12 29.85
CA ILE A 32 -8.35 2.24 28.44
C ILE A 32 -7.13 1.73 27.69
N LYS A 33 -7.19 0.45 27.29
CA LYS A 33 -6.21 -0.18 26.41
C LYS A 33 -6.41 0.45 25.03
N ARG A 34 -5.97 1.71 24.90
CA ARG A 34 -5.90 2.39 23.62
C ARG A 34 -4.76 1.70 22.87
N GLU A 35 -5.11 0.94 21.85
CA GLU A 35 -4.13 0.48 20.87
C GLU A 35 -3.60 1.72 20.16
N ILE A 36 -2.44 2.20 20.61
CA ILE A 36 -1.72 3.25 19.90
C ILE A 36 -1.10 2.56 18.69
N ASN A 37 -1.62 2.87 17.50
CA ASN A 37 -0.99 2.44 16.26
C ASN A 37 0.31 3.25 16.07
N ILE A 38 1.43 2.66 16.50
CA ILE A 38 2.75 3.26 16.34
C ILE A 38 3.29 2.87 14.97
N SER A 39 3.30 3.82 14.04
CA SER A 39 3.93 3.66 12.73
C SER A 39 5.31 4.32 12.72
N THR A 40 6.32 3.63 12.16
CA THR A 40 7.66 4.21 11.99
C THR A 40 7.67 5.21 10.84
N TRP A 41 8.59 6.19 10.87
CA TRP A 41 8.81 7.10 9.74
C TRP A 41 9.09 6.34 8.43
N LYS A 42 9.85 5.23 8.50
CA LYS A 42 10.13 4.36 7.35
C LYS A 42 8.83 3.77 6.78
N SER A 43 7.97 3.20 7.64
CA SER A 43 6.68 2.65 7.21
C SER A 43 5.77 3.70 6.58
N ILE A 44 5.73 4.92 7.12
CA ILE A 44 4.94 6.02 6.55
C ILE A 44 5.51 6.43 5.18
N ARG A 45 6.83 6.62 5.09
CA ARG A 45 7.54 6.99 3.86
C ARG A 45 7.33 5.95 2.76
N ASP A 46 7.42 4.68 3.11
CA ASP A 46 7.37 3.55 2.16
C ASP A 46 5.93 3.03 1.96
N SER A 47 4.93 3.72 2.50
CA SER A 47 3.53 3.28 2.43
C SER A 47 3.05 3.05 1.00
N ARG A 48 2.46 1.87 0.78
CA ARG A 48 1.93 1.41 -0.53
C ARG A 48 2.98 1.38 -1.64
N LEU A 49 4.23 1.09 -1.30
CA LEU A 49 5.31 0.80 -2.23
C LEU A 49 5.77 -0.64 -2.02
N GLU A 50 6.14 -1.30 -3.11
CA GLU A 50 7.07 -2.41 -3.04
C GLU A 50 8.49 -1.85 -3.03
N LYS A 51 9.27 -2.22 -2.02
CA LYS A 51 10.68 -1.85 -1.93
C LYS A 51 11.48 -2.83 -2.77
N GLN A 52 12.51 -2.32 -3.44
CA GLN A 52 13.48 -3.18 -4.10
C GLN A 52 14.44 -3.76 -3.05
N ASP A 53 14.73 -5.06 -3.17
CA ASP A 53 15.75 -5.75 -2.38
C ASP A 53 17.09 -5.82 -3.13
N GLU A 54 17.07 -5.78 -4.47
CA GLU A 54 18.28 -5.77 -5.33
C GLU A 54 18.54 -4.38 -5.94
N ASP A 55 19.79 -4.06 -6.25
CA ASP A 55 20.15 -2.73 -6.79
C ASP A 55 19.63 -2.49 -8.22
N PHE A 56 19.46 -3.56 -9.01
CA PHE A 56 19.04 -3.51 -10.42
C PHE A 56 17.53 -3.73 -10.64
N SER A 57 16.79 -4.12 -9.60
CA SER A 57 15.38 -4.55 -9.70
C SER A 57 14.36 -3.40 -9.53
N CYS A 58 14.79 -2.14 -9.58
CA CYS A 58 13.93 -0.97 -9.43
C CYS A 58 12.73 -0.98 -10.41
N GLY A 59 12.92 -1.50 -11.63
CA GLY A 59 11.84 -1.70 -12.62
C GLY A 59 10.81 -2.72 -12.15
N SER A 60 11.26 -3.87 -11.66
CA SER A 60 10.45 -4.96 -11.11
C SER A 60 9.60 -4.49 -9.93
N ALA A 61 10.23 -3.83 -8.95
CA ALA A 61 9.55 -3.28 -7.79
C ALA A 61 8.55 -2.15 -8.17
N SER A 62 8.85 -1.35 -9.20
CA SER A 62 7.92 -0.34 -9.73
C SER A 62 6.66 -0.97 -10.34
N VAL A 63 6.81 -2.04 -11.12
CA VAL A 63 5.67 -2.80 -11.66
C VAL A 63 4.85 -3.42 -10.52
N ALA A 64 5.51 -4.12 -9.58
CA ALA A 64 4.86 -4.74 -8.44
C ALA A 64 4.09 -3.70 -7.60
N THR A 65 4.67 -2.51 -7.39
CA THR A 65 4.01 -1.39 -6.73
C THR A 65 2.68 -1.03 -7.40
N ILE A 66 2.66 -0.86 -8.73
CA ILE A 66 1.44 -0.53 -9.47
C ILE A 66 0.44 -1.68 -9.41
N LEU A 67 0.86 -2.89 -9.76
CA LEU A 67 -0.04 -4.05 -9.82
C LEU A 67 -0.65 -4.35 -8.45
N ARG A 68 0.15 -4.36 -7.39
CA ARG A 68 -0.31 -4.66 -6.03
C ARG A 68 -1.06 -3.50 -5.41
N SER A 69 -0.47 -2.31 -5.38
CA SER A 69 -1.03 -1.20 -4.60
C SER A 69 -2.14 -0.44 -5.31
N PHE A 70 -2.22 -0.51 -6.64
CA PHE A 70 -3.25 0.18 -7.42
C PHE A 70 -4.29 -0.78 -8.00
N TYR A 71 -3.87 -1.93 -8.54
CA TYR A 71 -4.79 -2.91 -9.14
C TYR A 71 -5.18 -4.08 -8.21
N GLY A 72 -4.56 -4.20 -7.03
CA GLY A 72 -4.90 -5.24 -6.06
C GLY A 72 -4.43 -6.65 -6.45
N VAL A 73 -3.45 -6.76 -7.35
CA VAL A 73 -2.85 -8.04 -7.76
C VAL A 73 -1.82 -8.47 -6.72
N ASP A 74 -1.92 -9.68 -6.20
CA ASP A 74 -0.95 -10.20 -5.22
C ASP A 74 0.35 -10.61 -5.93
N VAL A 75 1.23 -9.63 -6.13
CA VAL A 75 2.51 -9.75 -6.83
C VAL A 75 3.57 -8.89 -6.15
N TYR A 76 4.78 -9.43 -6.06
CA TYR A 76 5.92 -8.83 -5.38
C TYR A 76 7.05 -8.55 -6.38
N GLU A 77 8.08 -7.82 -5.95
CA GLU A 77 9.26 -7.54 -6.77
C GLU A 77 9.82 -8.80 -7.41
N LYS A 78 10.01 -9.84 -6.62
CA LYS A 78 10.59 -11.12 -7.05
C LYS A 78 9.81 -11.77 -8.20
N ASP A 79 8.48 -11.73 -8.15
CA ASP A 79 7.65 -12.33 -9.20
C ASP A 79 7.80 -11.61 -10.55
N ILE A 80 8.06 -10.30 -10.53
CA ILE A 80 8.33 -9.52 -11.75
C ILE A 80 9.77 -9.76 -12.20
N LEU A 81 10.71 -9.79 -11.26
CA LEU A 81 12.12 -10.02 -11.53
C LEU A 81 12.37 -11.39 -12.18
N ASP A 82 11.78 -12.44 -11.63
CA ASP A 82 11.85 -13.80 -12.19
C ASP A 82 11.32 -13.84 -13.65
N GLU A 83 10.34 -13.00 -14.00
CA GLU A 83 9.87 -12.89 -15.39
C GLU A 83 10.81 -12.12 -16.31
N ILE A 84 11.46 -11.07 -15.81
CA ILE A 84 12.48 -10.32 -16.55
C ILE A 84 13.70 -11.20 -16.83
N GLU A 85 14.18 -11.93 -15.82
CA GLU A 85 15.30 -12.87 -15.97
C GLU A 85 14.97 -13.97 -17.00
N ARG A 86 13.72 -14.45 -17.02
CA ARG A 86 13.25 -15.43 -18.02
C ARG A 86 13.23 -14.87 -19.45
N ILE A 87 13.05 -13.56 -19.63
CA ILE A 87 13.09 -12.89 -20.95
C ILE A 87 14.53 -12.83 -21.49
N GLY A 88 15.53 -12.94 -20.61
CA GLY A 88 16.94 -13.11 -20.99
C GLY A 88 17.85 -11.93 -20.60
N ASP A 89 17.47 -11.17 -19.58
CA ASP A 89 18.23 -10.02 -19.07
C ASP A 89 18.97 -10.35 -17.77
N ASP A 90 20.00 -9.58 -17.43
CA ASP A 90 20.78 -9.68 -16.18
C ASP A 90 20.02 -9.22 -14.92
N GLY A 91 18.71 -8.99 -15.06
CA GLY A 91 17.81 -8.42 -14.07
C GLY A 91 17.51 -6.92 -14.29
N THR A 92 18.28 -6.21 -15.12
CA THR A 92 18.13 -4.76 -15.35
C THR A 92 17.09 -4.44 -16.42
N ALA A 93 15.81 -4.49 -16.06
CA ALA A 93 14.72 -4.35 -17.03
C ALA A 93 14.74 -3.09 -17.91
N SER A 94 14.63 -3.26 -19.23
CA SER A 94 14.20 -2.16 -20.12
C SER A 94 12.68 -1.96 -20.05
N PHE A 95 12.16 -0.85 -20.60
CA PHE A 95 10.71 -0.68 -20.76
C PHE A 95 10.06 -1.82 -21.56
N SER A 96 10.76 -2.37 -22.56
CA SER A 96 10.27 -3.50 -23.35
C SER A 96 10.14 -4.77 -22.51
N ASP A 97 11.06 -4.98 -21.56
CA ASP A 97 11.02 -6.15 -20.67
C ASP A 97 9.89 -6.01 -19.65
N LEU A 98 9.71 -4.81 -19.09
CA LEU A 98 8.55 -4.52 -18.22
C LEU A 98 7.23 -4.71 -18.97
N GLU A 99 7.13 -4.24 -20.21
CA GLU A 99 5.95 -4.46 -21.07
C GLU A 99 5.66 -5.94 -21.33
N GLN A 100 6.69 -6.76 -21.49
CA GLN A 100 6.56 -8.20 -21.68
C GLN A 100 6.18 -8.91 -20.37
N ALA A 101 6.82 -8.56 -19.26
CA ALA A 101 6.58 -9.16 -17.95
C ALA A 101 5.13 -8.98 -17.48
N VAL A 102 4.55 -7.79 -17.67
CA VAL A 102 3.17 -7.51 -17.24
C VAL A 102 2.10 -8.32 -17.98
N LYS A 103 2.42 -8.88 -19.16
CA LYS A 103 1.47 -9.71 -19.94
C LYS A 103 1.09 -10.99 -19.20
N LYS A 104 2.02 -11.58 -18.44
CA LYS A 104 1.75 -12.76 -17.60
C LYS A 104 0.62 -12.51 -16.61
N TYR A 105 0.50 -11.27 -16.13
CA TYR A 105 -0.49 -10.84 -15.15
C TYR A 105 -1.78 -10.30 -15.80
N GLY A 106 -1.92 -10.41 -17.13
CA GLY A 106 -3.11 -9.96 -17.86
C GLY A 106 -3.15 -8.45 -18.17
N PHE A 107 -2.02 -7.76 -18.03
CA PHE A 107 -1.91 -6.33 -18.30
C PHE A 107 -1.20 -6.06 -19.63
N LYS A 108 -1.48 -4.89 -20.21
CA LYS A 108 -0.77 -4.37 -21.37
C LYS A 108 0.03 -3.14 -20.96
N GLY A 109 1.35 -3.25 -21.01
CA GLY A 109 2.24 -2.10 -20.96
C GLY A 109 2.31 -1.38 -22.30
N VAL A 110 2.59 -0.08 -22.28
CA VAL A 110 2.89 0.73 -23.46
C VAL A 110 3.98 1.74 -23.10
N GLY A 111 5.14 1.61 -23.72
CA GLY A 111 6.26 2.54 -23.63
C GLY A 111 5.97 3.80 -24.41
N LEU A 112 6.21 4.95 -23.78
CA LEU A 112 5.95 6.26 -24.35
C LEU A 112 7.18 7.15 -24.15
N SER A 113 7.61 7.82 -25.21
CA SER A 113 8.53 8.96 -25.11
C SER A 113 7.72 10.24 -25.29
N VAL A 114 7.59 11.01 -24.21
CA VAL A 114 6.71 12.18 -24.15
C VAL A 114 7.38 13.33 -23.41
N SER A 115 7.03 14.56 -23.79
CA SER A 115 7.43 15.74 -23.03
C SER A 115 6.74 15.78 -21.67
N PHE A 116 7.31 16.53 -20.72
CA PHE A 116 6.68 16.74 -19.40
C PHE A 116 5.25 17.30 -19.50
N GLU A 117 5.00 18.20 -20.46
CA GLU A 117 3.67 18.74 -20.71
C GLU A 117 2.67 17.65 -21.09
N LYS A 118 3.10 16.71 -21.93
CA LYS A 118 2.25 15.58 -22.32
C LYS A 118 2.13 14.55 -21.18
N LEU A 119 3.16 14.36 -20.38
CA LEU A 119 3.17 13.52 -19.18
C LEU A 119 2.08 13.95 -18.18
N LYS A 120 1.81 15.25 -18.04
CA LYS A 120 0.69 15.75 -17.21
C LYS A 120 -0.70 15.28 -17.67
N SER A 121 -0.83 14.80 -18.91
CA SER A 121 -2.09 14.35 -19.50
C SER A 121 -2.25 12.83 -19.57
N ILE A 122 -1.22 12.05 -19.23
CA ILE A 122 -1.32 10.59 -19.27
C ILE A 122 -2.07 10.05 -18.04
N LYS A 123 -2.59 8.82 -18.16
CA LYS A 123 -3.19 8.12 -17.02
C LYS A 123 -2.09 7.73 -16.02
N ILE A 124 -2.37 7.96 -14.74
CA ILE A 124 -1.50 7.69 -13.60
C ILE A 124 -2.17 6.62 -12.73
N PRO A 125 -1.43 5.72 -12.05
CA PRO A 125 0.04 5.68 -11.95
C PRO A 125 0.74 5.18 -13.21
N ALA A 126 1.97 5.63 -13.42
CA ALA A 126 2.81 5.25 -14.56
C ALA A 126 4.27 5.08 -14.12
N ILE A 127 4.99 4.17 -14.77
CA ILE A 127 6.43 3.98 -14.56
C ILE A 127 7.18 5.03 -15.37
N VAL A 128 8.19 5.63 -14.75
CA VAL A 128 9.11 6.57 -15.41
C VAL A 128 10.54 6.11 -15.23
N TYR A 129 11.33 6.42 -16.24
CA TYR A 129 12.77 6.28 -16.21
C TYR A 129 13.39 7.64 -15.87
N LEU A 130 14.26 7.64 -14.88
CA LEU A 130 14.91 8.83 -14.32
C LEU A 130 16.42 8.62 -14.36
N ARG A 131 17.16 9.71 -14.51
CA ARG A 131 18.61 9.71 -14.35
C ARG A 131 18.97 10.66 -13.22
N TYR A 132 19.43 10.12 -12.10
CA TYR A 132 19.78 10.92 -10.94
C TYR A 132 21.25 10.71 -10.58
N ARG A 133 22.03 11.79 -10.56
CA ARG A 133 23.47 11.78 -10.24
C ARG A 133 24.33 10.84 -11.09
N GLY A 134 23.86 10.47 -12.27
CA GLY A 134 24.56 9.56 -13.18
C GLY A 134 24.00 8.15 -13.19
N ASP A 135 23.15 7.81 -12.22
CA ASP A 135 22.51 6.51 -12.10
C ASP A 135 21.14 6.50 -12.77
N ASP A 136 20.92 5.46 -13.56
CA ASP A 136 19.67 5.20 -14.27
C ASP A 136 18.71 4.44 -13.34
N HIS A 137 17.45 4.86 -13.26
CA HIS A 137 16.52 4.38 -12.24
C HIS A 137 15.06 4.38 -12.70
N PHE A 138 14.30 3.37 -12.30
CA PHE A 138 12.85 3.33 -12.49
C PHE A 138 12.09 3.75 -11.23
N SER A 139 11.04 4.54 -11.42
CA SER A 139 10.19 5.02 -10.34
C SER A 139 8.73 5.08 -10.78
N VAL A 140 7.81 5.22 -9.83
CA VAL A 140 6.37 5.32 -10.12
C VAL A 140 5.90 6.77 -9.97
N ILE A 141 5.43 7.40 -11.04
CA ILE A 141 4.63 8.63 -10.91
C ILE A 141 3.26 8.25 -10.34
N ARG A 142 2.93 8.86 -9.21
CA ARG A 142 1.64 8.71 -8.51
C ARG A 142 0.70 9.88 -8.74
N GLY A 143 1.20 11.00 -9.25
CA GLY A 143 0.43 12.19 -9.52
C GLY A 143 1.32 13.33 -10.00
N ILE A 144 0.71 14.28 -10.71
CA ILE A 144 1.31 15.58 -11.02
C ILE A 144 0.26 16.67 -10.74
N SER A 145 0.61 17.68 -9.95
CA SER A 145 -0.31 18.75 -9.59
C SER A 145 -0.44 19.75 -10.73
N LYS A 146 -1.50 20.57 -10.71
CA LYS A 146 -1.62 21.72 -11.62
C LYS A 146 -0.47 22.73 -11.46
N SER A 147 0.13 22.80 -10.27
CA SER A 147 1.29 23.64 -9.96
C SER A 147 2.65 22.99 -10.28
N GLY A 148 2.66 21.81 -10.90
CA GLY A 148 3.89 21.13 -11.32
C GLY A 148 4.59 20.31 -10.23
N ILE A 149 3.92 20.01 -9.11
CA ILE A 149 4.48 19.10 -8.08
C ILE A 149 4.28 17.66 -8.55
N VAL A 150 5.38 16.92 -8.68
CA VAL A 150 5.40 15.51 -9.06
C VAL A 150 5.51 14.66 -7.80
N TRP A 151 4.59 13.70 -7.63
CA TRP A 151 4.66 12.70 -6.57
C TRP A 151 5.26 11.41 -7.13
N LEU A 152 6.41 11.01 -6.60
CA LEU A 152 7.08 9.75 -6.93
C LEU A 152 6.91 8.73 -5.81
N GLY A 153 6.60 7.51 -6.20
CA GLY A 153 6.71 6.31 -5.38
C GLY A 153 7.97 5.57 -5.79
N ASP A 154 9.07 5.81 -5.07
CA ASP A 154 10.38 5.29 -5.46
C ASP A 154 10.71 3.97 -4.74
N PRO A 155 11.03 2.88 -5.49
CA PRO A 155 11.38 1.60 -4.89
C PRO A 155 12.60 1.65 -3.97
N SER A 156 13.54 2.56 -4.21
CA SER A 156 14.73 2.78 -3.38
C SER A 156 14.50 3.82 -2.28
N TRP A 157 13.97 4.99 -2.63
CA TRP A 157 13.93 6.13 -1.70
C TRP A 157 12.61 6.32 -0.95
N GLY A 158 11.58 5.58 -1.32
CA GLY A 158 10.22 5.72 -0.79
C GLY A 158 9.42 6.84 -1.48
N ASN A 159 8.31 7.27 -0.87
CA ASN A 159 7.49 8.32 -1.44
C ASN A 159 8.20 9.69 -1.36
N ARG A 160 8.32 10.39 -2.50
CA ARG A 160 8.99 11.69 -2.65
C ARG A 160 8.13 12.69 -3.42
N LYS A 161 8.45 13.97 -3.27
CA LYS A 161 7.85 15.06 -4.04
C LYS A 161 8.96 15.89 -4.67
N PHE A 162 8.77 16.24 -5.92
CA PHE A 162 9.68 17.09 -6.68
C PHE A 162 8.90 18.25 -7.27
N SER A 163 9.53 19.43 -7.33
CA SER A 163 9.04 20.47 -8.24
C SER A 163 9.31 20.06 -9.68
N GLU A 164 8.59 20.65 -10.62
CA GLU A 164 8.81 20.42 -12.05
C GLU A 164 10.28 20.66 -12.47
N HIS A 165 10.92 21.70 -11.92
CA HIS A 165 12.33 21.97 -12.18
C HIS A 165 13.27 20.89 -11.62
N GLN A 166 12.94 20.26 -10.49
CA GLN A 166 13.77 19.18 -9.95
C GLN A 166 13.55 17.85 -10.67
N PHE A 167 12.39 17.67 -11.29
CA PHE A 167 12.03 16.45 -12.00
C PHE A 167 12.58 16.41 -13.43
N LYS A 168 12.60 17.56 -14.11
CA LYS A 168 13.22 17.73 -15.43
C LYS A 168 14.74 17.73 -15.32
#